data_AF-A0A8J6J4K9-F1
#
_entry.id   AF-A0A8J6J4K9-F1
#
_cell.length_a   1.000
_cell.length_b   1.000
_cell.length_c   1.000
_cell.angle_alpha   90.00
_cell.angle_beta   90.00
_cell.angle_gamma   90.00
#
_symmetry.space_group_name_H-M   'P 1'
#
loop_
_entity.id
_entity.type
_entity.pdbx_description
1 polymer ?
#
loop_
_entity_poly.entity_id
_entity_poly.type
_entity_poly.pdbx_seq_one_letter_code
_entity_poly.pdbx_strand_id
1 'polypeptide(L)'
;MKKRILSCILAFALALSLAPTAFAAADEATEAAQALYELGLFQGVGKDASGKPNFDLNRTPSRNEVVTMLVRLLGKAEEAKGTTWSTPFTDVADWAKPFVGYAYTKGLTAGTSATTYSGNDTVTASQYLTFVLRALGYTNGTDFQWDNAWELSDKIGLTDGRYSASTTNFTRGDAAIISKQALSIKLKDSSMTLAEALPASAPAETKTTSTNDTKIAILEANKSGIQSLQAGLSLCLNSLNYLSDSNESYAYQIAYLVKTFQYDQEYIRKAIGNWNTAITLCGDYSDTQLMKQYLQQLVSRFSQALSYTITPDNVLEYMKFRTALTTDDIEAKIENVMDSWVIDAIN
;
A
#
# COMPACT_ATOMS: atom_id res chain seq x y z
N MET A 1 48.95 -11.84 21.23
CA MET A 1 48.10 -11.33 20.14
C MET A 1 46.59 -11.41 20.43
N LYS A 2 46.07 -12.49 21.05
CA LYS A 2 44.63 -12.65 21.37
C LYS A 2 44.00 -11.55 22.25
N LYS A 3 44.72 -10.99 23.24
CA LYS A 3 44.20 -9.92 24.13
C LYS A 3 44.12 -8.52 23.47
N ARG A 4 44.94 -8.27 22.44
CA ARG A 4 44.95 -6.99 21.68
C ARG A 4 43.83 -6.93 20.64
N ILE A 5 43.51 -8.06 20.02
CA ILE A 5 42.40 -8.19 19.07
C ILE A 5 41.05 -8.05 19.80
N LEU A 6 40.93 -8.60 21.01
CA LEU A 6 39.71 -8.49 21.82
C LEU A 6 39.42 -7.04 22.26
N SER A 7 40.45 -6.25 22.54
CA SER A 7 40.29 -4.82 22.91
C SER A 7 39.89 -3.95 21.71
N CYS A 8 40.37 -4.26 20.50
CA CYS A 8 39.96 -3.54 19.30
C CYS A 8 38.51 -3.85 18.88
N ILE A 9 38.04 -5.10 19.08
CA ILE A 9 36.64 -5.48 18.80
C ILE A 9 35.68 -4.84 19.81
N LEU A 10 36.06 -4.76 21.09
CA LEU A 10 35.25 -4.07 22.11
C LEU A 10 35.15 -2.56 21.87
N ALA A 11 36.24 -1.91 21.43
CA ALA A 11 36.24 -0.49 21.08
C ALA A 11 35.39 -0.20 19.82
N PHE A 12 35.37 -1.14 18.85
CA PHE A 12 34.52 -1.04 17.66
C PHE A 12 33.03 -1.26 17.97
N ALA A 13 32.71 -2.15 18.92
CA ALA A 13 31.35 -2.38 19.41
C ALA A 13 30.81 -1.20 20.25
N LEU A 14 31.66 -0.55 21.05
CA LEU A 14 31.29 0.68 21.79
C LEU A 14 31.12 1.88 20.84
N ALA A 15 31.94 2.00 19.80
CA ALA A 15 31.83 3.08 18.81
C ALA A 15 30.57 2.94 17.93
N LEU A 16 30.08 1.73 17.68
CA LEU A 16 28.80 1.48 17.00
C LEU A 16 27.57 1.78 17.88
N SER A 17 27.72 1.76 19.21
CA SER A 17 26.62 2.08 20.14
C SER A 17 26.38 3.59 20.32
N LEU A 18 27.22 4.43 19.72
CA LEU A 18 27.12 5.90 19.72
C LEU A 18 26.71 6.46 18.33
N ALA A 19 26.26 5.61 17.40
CA ALA A 19 25.65 6.08 16.17
C ALA A 19 24.31 6.79 16.48
N PRO A 20 24.07 8.01 15.98
CA PRO A 20 22.91 8.80 16.39
C PRO A 20 21.60 8.11 16.01
N THR A 21 20.69 7.98 16.98
CA THR A 21 19.27 7.62 16.75
C THR A 21 18.58 8.51 15.70
N ALA A 22 19.16 9.68 15.41
CA ALA A 22 18.72 10.62 14.39
C ALA A 22 18.82 10.08 12.95
N PHE A 23 19.78 9.19 12.63
CA PHE A 23 19.89 8.63 11.28
C PHE A 23 18.79 7.60 11.02
N ALA A 24 18.49 6.73 12.00
CA ALA A 24 17.40 5.75 11.88
C ALA A 24 16.01 6.42 11.77
N ALA A 25 15.79 7.52 12.51
CA ALA A 25 14.53 8.27 12.44
C ALA A 25 14.35 9.00 11.10
N ALA A 26 15.42 9.54 10.50
CA ALA A 26 15.38 10.18 9.18
C ALA A 26 15.07 9.17 8.07
N ASP A 27 15.61 7.96 8.18
CA ASP A 27 15.32 6.86 7.25
C ASP A 27 13.84 6.41 7.38
N GLU A 28 13.35 6.19 8.61
CA GLU A 28 11.95 5.79 8.85
C GLU A 28 10.95 6.82 8.32
N ALA A 29 11.18 8.12 8.59
CA ALA A 29 10.32 9.20 8.09
C ALA A 29 10.29 9.24 6.55
N THR A 30 11.45 9.03 5.91
CA THR A 30 11.57 9.00 4.45
C THR A 30 10.83 7.81 3.85
N GLU A 31 10.98 6.61 4.44
CA GLU A 31 10.26 5.41 4.02
C GLU A 31 8.75 5.57 4.18
N ALA A 32 8.30 6.15 5.29
CA ALA A 32 6.88 6.40 5.53
C ALA A 32 6.30 7.38 4.51
N ALA A 33 6.98 8.49 4.27
CA ALA A 33 6.56 9.48 3.28
C ALA A 33 6.53 8.90 1.85
N GLN A 34 7.54 8.10 1.48
CA GLN A 34 7.61 7.45 0.18
C GLN A 34 6.48 6.43 -0.01
N ALA A 35 6.22 5.56 0.98
CA ALA A 35 5.12 4.60 0.91
C ALA A 35 3.75 5.29 0.78
N LEU A 36 3.52 6.36 1.55
CA LEU A 36 2.28 7.14 1.43
C LEU A 36 2.19 7.89 0.10
N TYR A 37 3.32 8.36 -0.45
CA TYR A 37 3.36 9.00 -1.76
C TYR A 37 2.96 8.03 -2.88
N GLU A 38 3.48 6.80 -2.84
CA GLU A 38 3.12 5.73 -3.79
C GLU A 38 1.65 5.36 -3.75
N LEU A 39 1.01 5.48 -2.58
CA LEU A 39 -0.44 5.32 -2.41
C LEU A 39 -1.25 6.58 -2.76
N GLY A 40 -0.59 7.70 -3.10
CA GLY A 40 -1.22 8.99 -3.36
C GLY A 40 -1.74 9.74 -2.12
N LEU A 41 -1.40 9.25 -0.93
CA LEU A 41 -1.86 9.75 0.36
C LEU A 41 -0.96 10.85 0.94
N PHE A 42 0.24 11.07 0.38
CA PHE A 42 1.16 12.12 0.82
C PHE A 42 1.97 12.70 -0.35
N GLN A 43 1.75 13.96 -0.73
CA GLN A 43 2.30 14.53 -1.98
C GLN A 43 3.54 15.43 -1.79
N GLY A 44 3.99 15.67 -0.55
CA GLY A 44 5.09 16.59 -0.27
C GLY A 44 4.73 18.07 -0.43
N VAL A 45 5.72 18.91 -0.73
CA VAL A 45 5.63 20.37 -0.94
C VAL A 45 5.94 20.79 -2.38
N GLY A 46 6.10 19.83 -3.27
CA GLY A 46 6.52 20.03 -4.65
C GLY A 46 7.43 18.90 -5.13
N LYS A 47 8.12 19.12 -6.25
CA LYS A 47 9.13 18.22 -6.81
C LYS A 47 10.48 18.93 -6.85
N ASP A 48 11.56 18.18 -6.69
CA ASP A 48 12.92 18.69 -6.85
C ASP A 48 13.30 18.83 -8.34
N ALA A 49 14.53 19.29 -8.61
CA ALA A 49 15.03 19.47 -9.98
C ALA A 49 15.10 18.16 -10.80
N SER A 50 15.07 17.00 -10.13
CA SER A 50 15.05 15.67 -10.74
C SER A 50 13.63 15.12 -10.88
N GLY A 51 12.60 15.88 -10.52
CA GLY A 51 11.20 15.47 -10.58
C GLY A 51 10.76 14.55 -9.43
N LYS A 52 11.62 14.29 -8.44
CA LYS A 52 11.28 13.49 -7.26
C LYS A 52 10.47 14.36 -6.28
N PRO A 53 9.48 13.83 -5.54
CA PRO A 53 8.79 14.60 -4.53
C PRO A 53 9.75 15.16 -3.47
N ASN A 54 9.62 16.45 -3.19
CA ASN A 54 10.22 17.08 -2.01
C ASN A 54 9.21 16.96 -0.86
N PHE A 55 9.52 16.12 0.12
CA PHE A 55 8.64 15.92 1.27
C PHE A 55 8.82 16.96 2.39
N ASP A 56 9.99 17.61 2.43
CA ASP A 56 10.37 18.62 3.44
C ASP A 56 10.16 18.13 4.88
N LEU A 57 10.68 16.92 5.18
CA LEU A 57 10.32 16.16 6.40
C LEU A 57 10.81 16.78 7.70
N ASN A 58 11.90 17.56 7.66
CA ASN A 58 12.60 17.99 8.87
C ASN A 58 12.00 19.26 9.51
N ARG A 59 11.03 19.91 8.87
CA ARG A 59 10.38 21.10 9.43
C ARG A 59 9.02 20.79 10.06
N THR A 60 8.61 21.67 10.96
CA THR A 60 7.27 21.64 11.54
C THR A 60 6.21 22.00 10.49
N PRO A 61 5.13 21.20 10.35
CA PRO A 61 4.04 21.54 9.45
C PRO A 61 3.12 22.60 10.04
N SER A 62 2.47 23.36 9.17
CA SER A 62 1.34 24.21 9.55
C SER A 62 0.05 23.40 9.71
N ARG A 63 -0.94 24.00 10.37
CA ARG A 63 -2.26 23.39 10.57
C ARG A 63 -3.01 23.12 9.25
N ASN A 64 -2.82 23.98 8.25
CA ASN A 64 -3.33 23.78 6.89
C ASN A 64 -2.67 22.56 6.21
N GLU A 65 -1.37 22.33 6.46
CA GLU A 65 -0.66 21.20 5.86
C GLU A 65 -1.10 19.87 6.45
N VAL A 66 -1.15 19.75 7.78
CA VAL A 66 -1.49 18.48 8.41
C VAL A 66 -2.94 18.05 8.16
N VAL A 67 -3.89 19.00 8.06
CA VAL A 67 -5.28 18.66 7.73
C VAL A 67 -5.39 18.21 6.27
N THR A 68 -4.59 18.80 5.37
CA THR A 68 -4.49 18.35 3.99
C THR A 68 -3.89 16.94 3.91
N MET A 69 -2.86 16.64 4.71
CA MET A 69 -2.31 15.29 4.84
C MET A 69 -3.34 14.31 5.37
N LEU A 70 -4.12 14.69 6.38
CA LEU A 70 -5.19 13.85 6.93
C LEU A 70 -6.26 13.53 5.88
N VAL A 71 -6.74 14.52 5.14
CA VAL A 71 -7.77 14.31 4.10
C VAL A 71 -7.24 13.43 2.97
N ARG A 72 -5.95 13.58 2.61
CA ARG A 72 -5.28 12.67 1.67
C ARG A 72 -5.12 11.26 2.25
N LEU A 73 -4.73 11.12 3.51
CA LEU A 73 -4.64 9.83 4.22
C LEU A 73 -5.96 9.06 4.15
N LEU A 74 -7.10 9.75 4.22
CA LEU A 74 -8.43 9.15 4.07
C LEU A 74 -8.81 8.79 2.63
N GLY A 75 -7.99 9.11 1.63
CA GLY A 75 -8.32 8.96 0.22
C GLY A 75 -9.39 9.95 -0.27
N LYS A 76 -9.55 11.09 0.41
CA LYS A 76 -10.66 12.03 0.22
C LYS A 76 -10.26 13.36 -0.41
N ALA A 77 -9.05 13.45 -0.94
CA ALA A 77 -8.53 14.67 -1.55
C ALA A 77 -9.39 15.15 -2.74
N GLU A 78 -9.81 14.24 -3.61
CA GLU A 78 -10.62 14.60 -4.78
C GLU A 78 -12.07 14.94 -4.40
N GLU A 79 -12.66 14.22 -3.43
CA GLU A 79 -13.97 14.59 -2.86
C GLU A 79 -13.91 16.00 -2.23
N ALA A 80 -12.84 16.31 -1.50
CA ALA A 80 -12.64 17.63 -0.90
C ALA A 80 -12.51 18.74 -1.96
N LYS A 81 -11.79 18.51 -3.07
CA LYS A 81 -11.62 19.49 -4.15
C LYS A 81 -12.85 19.64 -5.05
N GLY A 82 -13.60 18.56 -5.25
CA GLY A 82 -14.70 18.50 -6.21
C GLY A 82 -15.96 19.25 -5.78
N THR A 83 -16.00 19.81 -4.57
CA THR A 83 -17.14 20.55 -4.03
C THR A 83 -16.67 21.79 -3.27
N THR A 84 -17.52 22.81 -3.22
CA THR A 84 -17.31 23.98 -2.35
C THR A 84 -17.90 23.72 -0.96
N TRP A 85 -17.09 23.90 0.07
CA TRP A 85 -17.49 23.69 1.46
C TRP A 85 -17.73 25.02 2.15
N SER A 86 -18.73 25.07 3.04
CA SER A 86 -18.94 26.24 3.90
C SER A 86 -18.26 26.03 5.25
N THR A 87 -17.48 27.01 5.69
CA THR A 87 -16.89 27.05 7.04
C THR A 87 -17.06 28.45 7.62
N PRO A 88 -17.12 28.60 8.95
CA PRO A 88 -17.17 29.92 9.58
C PRO A 88 -15.79 30.61 9.62
N PHE A 89 -14.73 29.94 9.16
CA PHE A 89 -13.35 30.42 9.29
C PHE A 89 -12.99 31.43 8.21
N THR A 90 -12.43 32.57 8.63
CA THR A 90 -12.07 33.67 7.71
C THR A 90 -10.58 33.69 7.34
N ASP A 91 -9.76 32.87 7.98
CA ASP A 91 -8.28 32.87 7.92
C ASP A 91 -7.69 31.61 7.26
N VAL A 92 -8.50 30.83 6.54
CA VAL A 92 -8.04 29.65 5.81
C VAL A 92 -7.43 30.06 4.46
N ALA A 93 -6.19 29.63 4.21
CA ALA A 93 -5.51 29.87 2.94
C ALA A 93 -6.28 29.24 1.78
N ASP A 94 -6.33 29.90 0.62
CA ASP A 94 -7.20 29.51 -0.51
C ASP A 94 -6.98 28.06 -0.96
N TRP A 95 -5.72 27.61 -1.04
CA TRP A 95 -5.38 26.24 -1.42
C TRP A 95 -5.84 25.19 -0.39
N ALA A 96 -6.00 25.58 0.87
CA ALA A 96 -6.37 24.71 1.98
C ALA A 96 -7.89 24.65 2.21
N LYS A 97 -8.64 25.64 1.71
CA LYS A 97 -10.11 25.73 1.84
C LYS A 97 -10.86 24.43 1.54
N PRO A 98 -10.61 23.70 0.42
CA PRO A 98 -11.31 22.45 0.16
C PRO A 98 -11.06 21.40 1.25
N PHE A 99 -9.81 21.24 1.68
CA PHE A 99 -9.42 20.23 2.68
C PHE A 99 -9.91 20.59 4.09
N VAL A 100 -9.76 21.85 4.49
CA VAL A 100 -10.28 22.35 5.78
C VAL A 100 -11.80 22.24 5.81
N GLY A 101 -12.49 22.61 4.73
CA GLY A 101 -13.94 22.54 4.64
C GLY A 101 -14.48 21.12 4.70
N TYR A 102 -13.85 20.19 3.98
CA TYR A 102 -14.15 18.75 4.11
C TYR A 102 -13.95 18.28 5.56
N ALA A 103 -12.75 18.51 6.11
CA ALA A 103 -12.41 18.04 7.44
C ALA A 103 -13.30 18.64 8.53
N TYR A 104 -13.70 19.90 8.40
CA TYR A 104 -14.62 20.57 9.32
C TYR A 104 -16.01 19.95 9.26
N THR A 105 -16.55 19.78 8.04
CA THR A 105 -17.88 19.20 7.81
C THR A 105 -17.98 17.76 8.31
N LYS A 106 -16.88 16.99 8.23
CA LYS A 106 -16.78 15.61 8.72
C LYS A 106 -16.37 15.51 10.20
N GLY A 107 -16.21 16.63 10.91
CA GLY A 107 -15.84 16.63 12.33
C GLY A 107 -14.40 16.20 12.63
N LEU A 108 -13.52 16.18 11.62
CA LEU A 108 -12.12 15.79 11.75
C LEU A 108 -11.26 16.93 12.31
N THR A 109 -11.61 18.19 12.00
CA THR A 109 -10.93 19.38 12.51
C THR A 109 -11.91 20.37 13.13
N ALA A 110 -11.39 21.28 13.96
CA ALA A 110 -12.13 22.38 14.57
C ALA A 110 -11.26 23.66 14.57
N GLY A 111 -11.93 24.81 14.67
CA GLY A 111 -11.27 26.10 14.80
C GLY A 111 -10.68 26.33 16.19
N THR A 112 -9.79 27.32 16.29
CA THR A 112 -9.29 27.86 17.56
C THR A 112 -10.26 28.87 18.17
N SER A 113 -11.19 29.38 17.36
CA SER A 113 -12.34 30.16 17.79
C SER A 113 -13.56 29.82 16.92
N ALA A 114 -14.69 30.49 17.15
CA ALA A 114 -15.88 30.35 16.31
C ALA A 114 -15.64 30.72 14.84
N THR A 115 -14.71 31.64 14.55
CA THR A 115 -14.46 32.17 13.20
C THR A 115 -12.99 32.10 12.77
N THR A 116 -12.12 31.45 13.57
CA THR A 116 -10.68 31.37 13.32
C THR A 116 -10.22 29.91 13.30
N TYR A 117 -9.51 29.53 12.25
CA TYR A 117 -8.93 28.20 12.08
C TYR A 117 -7.49 28.10 12.59
N SER A 118 -6.73 29.20 12.57
CA SER A 118 -5.28 29.24 12.84
C SER A 118 -4.49 28.38 11.85
N GLY A 119 -4.80 28.50 10.56
CA GLY A 119 -4.28 27.60 9.53
C GLY A 119 -2.76 27.65 9.31
N ASN A 120 -2.14 28.81 9.55
CA ASN A 120 -0.70 29.01 9.38
C ASN A 120 0.11 28.69 10.65
N ASP A 121 -0.55 28.46 11.78
CA ASP A 121 0.12 28.13 13.03
C ASP A 121 0.76 26.75 12.94
N THR A 122 1.88 26.57 13.65
CA THR A 122 2.55 25.28 13.75
C THR A 122 1.71 24.29 14.56
N VAL A 123 1.88 23.02 14.25
CA VAL A 123 1.10 21.94 14.87
C VAL A 123 1.95 21.17 15.86
N THR A 124 1.39 20.90 17.02
CA THR A 124 1.97 19.98 18.03
C THR A 124 1.63 18.53 17.72
N ALA A 125 2.41 17.59 18.26
CA ALA A 125 2.12 16.16 18.13
C ALA A 125 0.69 15.82 18.60
N SER A 126 0.26 16.35 19.75
CA SER A 126 -1.08 16.08 20.30
C SER A 126 -2.22 16.56 19.40
N GLN A 127 -2.05 17.71 18.74
CA GLN A 127 -3.03 18.22 17.79
C GLN A 127 -3.14 17.32 16.56
N TYR A 128 -2.02 16.83 16.03
CA TYR A 128 -2.06 15.92 14.88
C TYR A 128 -2.64 14.55 15.25
N LEU A 129 -2.25 14.00 16.40
CA LEU A 129 -2.83 12.75 16.92
C LEU A 129 -4.33 12.89 17.13
N THR A 130 -4.81 14.04 17.61
CA THR A 130 -6.25 14.31 17.72
C THR A 130 -6.97 14.20 16.37
N PHE A 131 -6.36 14.69 15.30
CA PHE A 131 -6.93 14.58 13.95
C PHE A 131 -6.99 13.14 13.46
N VAL A 132 -5.91 12.38 13.65
CA VAL A 132 -5.84 10.97 13.26
C VAL A 132 -6.80 10.11 14.08
N LEU A 133 -6.91 10.33 15.39
CA LEU A 133 -7.85 9.62 16.25
C LEU A 133 -9.31 9.88 15.85
N ARG A 134 -9.66 11.12 15.47
CA ARG A 134 -10.99 11.44 14.91
C ARG A 134 -11.24 10.70 13.60
N ALA A 135 -10.24 10.65 12.72
CA ALA A 135 -10.31 9.87 11.48
C ALA A 135 -10.50 8.36 11.74
N LEU A 136 -9.95 7.84 12.84
CA LEU A 136 -10.16 6.46 13.30
C LEU A 136 -11.51 6.25 14.03
N GLY A 137 -12.34 7.29 14.17
CA GLY A 137 -13.67 7.21 14.78
C GLY A 137 -13.72 7.52 16.29
N TYR A 138 -12.59 7.89 16.90
CA TYR A 138 -12.55 8.29 18.31
C TYR A 138 -12.99 9.73 18.51
N THR A 139 -13.70 9.98 19.61
CA THR A 139 -14.29 11.27 19.94
C THR A 139 -13.52 11.95 21.07
N ASN A 140 -12.98 13.14 20.79
CA ASN A 140 -12.37 13.98 21.82
C ASN A 140 -13.40 14.40 22.89
N GLY A 141 -13.01 14.38 24.16
CA GLY A 141 -13.87 14.65 25.31
C GLY A 141 -14.63 13.40 25.82
N THR A 142 -14.68 12.33 25.01
CA THR A 142 -15.35 11.07 25.35
C THR A 142 -14.34 9.93 25.45
N ASP A 143 -13.61 9.65 24.37
CA ASP A 143 -12.66 8.54 24.28
C ASP A 143 -11.24 8.94 24.67
N PHE A 144 -10.87 10.20 24.44
CA PHE A 144 -9.58 10.78 24.78
C PHE A 144 -9.70 12.30 25.01
N GLN A 145 -8.66 12.92 25.58
CA GLN A 145 -8.52 14.38 25.65
C GLN A 145 -7.48 14.86 24.65
N TRP A 146 -7.79 15.92 23.91
CA TRP A 146 -6.96 16.42 22.79
C TRP A 146 -5.56 16.86 23.21
N ASP A 147 -5.39 17.27 24.47
CA ASP A 147 -4.13 17.70 25.06
C ASP A 147 -3.30 16.55 25.64
N ASN A 148 -3.87 15.33 25.68
CA ASN A 148 -3.20 14.07 26.07
C ASN A 148 -3.45 12.96 25.03
N ALA A 149 -3.56 13.32 23.74
CA ALA A 149 -3.96 12.38 22.68
C ALA A 149 -2.99 11.19 22.52
N TRP A 150 -1.73 11.34 22.95
CA TRP A 150 -0.73 10.28 22.92
C TRP A 150 -1.12 9.06 23.77
N GLU A 151 -1.86 9.24 24.86
CA GLU A 151 -2.22 8.11 25.74
C GLU A 151 -3.10 7.10 25.01
N LEU A 152 -4.09 7.58 24.27
CA LEU A 152 -4.94 6.70 23.48
C LEU A 152 -4.20 6.16 22.25
N SER A 153 -3.41 7.00 21.56
CA SER A 153 -2.66 6.52 20.39
C SER A 153 -1.66 5.43 20.75
N ASP A 154 -0.99 5.51 21.90
CA ASP A 154 -0.12 4.45 22.40
C ASP A 154 -0.91 3.20 22.74
N LYS A 155 -2.05 3.35 23.43
CA LYS A 155 -2.92 2.24 23.83
C LYS A 155 -3.43 1.41 22.64
N ILE A 156 -3.69 2.05 21.51
CA ILE A 156 -4.18 1.38 20.30
C ILE A 156 -3.05 0.94 19.36
N GLY A 157 -1.78 1.14 19.73
CA GLY A 157 -0.61 0.78 18.93
C GLY A 157 -0.35 1.71 17.75
N LEU A 158 -0.88 2.94 17.77
CA LEU A 158 -0.63 3.94 16.72
C LEU A 158 0.76 4.56 16.86
N THR A 159 1.25 4.81 18.08
CA THR A 159 2.50 5.57 18.32
C THR A 159 3.53 4.90 19.22
N ASP A 160 3.19 3.79 19.88
CA ASP A 160 4.09 2.97 20.70
C ASP A 160 5.01 3.74 21.67
N GLY A 161 4.50 4.79 22.31
CA GLY A 161 5.19 5.59 23.32
C GLY A 161 6.10 6.69 22.78
N ARG A 162 6.05 6.97 21.47
CA ARG A 162 6.95 7.94 20.81
C ARG A 162 6.68 9.40 21.18
N TYR A 163 5.46 9.73 21.58
CA TYR A 163 5.03 11.11 21.87
C TYR A 163 4.52 11.25 23.30
N SER A 164 4.70 12.43 23.91
CA SER A 164 4.25 12.72 25.28
C SER A 164 4.06 14.21 25.50
N ALA A 165 3.67 14.60 26.72
CA ALA A 165 3.63 16.00 27.16
C ALA A 165 4.97 16.74 27.02
N SER A 166 6.10 16.01 27.00
CA SER A 166 7.43 16.59 26.82
C SER A 166 7.85 16.73 25.36
N THR A 167 7.04 16.30 24.40
CA THR A 167 7.36 16.41 22.98
C THR A 167 7.19 17.85 22.50
N THR A 168 8.29 18.57 22.34
CA THR A 168 8.29 19.97 21.87
C THR A 168 8.54 20.12 20.37
N ASN A 169 9.14 19.12 19.74
CA ASN A 169 9.43 19.13 18.30
C ASN A 169 8.52 18.13 17.60
N PHE A 170 7.74 18.62 16.64
CA PHE A 170 6.91 17.79 15.77
C PHE A 170 7.16 18.21 14.33
N THR A 171 7.50 17.23 13.49
CA THR A 171 7.94 17.45 12.11
C THR A 171 6.98 16.86 11.09
N ARG A 172 7.15 17.21 9.82
CA ARG A 172 6.45 16.57 8.71
C ARG A 172 6.78 15.08 8.60
N GLY A 173 8.00 14.69 9.00
CA GLY A 173 8.41 13.29 9.16
C GLY A 173 7.57 12.55 10.19
N ASP A 174 7.36 13.15 11.36
CA ASP A 174 6.48 12.58 12.40
C ASP A 174 5.05 12.38 11.88
N ALA A 175 4.52 13.39 11.18
CA ALA A 175 3.19 13.30 10.58
C ALA A 175 3.08 12.16 9.53
N ALA A 176 4.13 11.95 8.73
CA ALA A 176 4.19 10.86 7.76
C ALA A 176 4.26 9.50 8.45
N ILE A 177 5.05 9.36 9.52
CA ILE A 177 5.15 8.09 10.27
C ILE A 177 3.80 7.73 10.91
N ILE A 178 3.19 8.68 11.63
CA ILE A 178 1.87 8.48 12.25
C ILE A 178 0.83 8.13 11.17
N SER A 179 0.84 8.83 10.03
CA SER A 179 -0.06 8.53 8.91
C SER A 179 0.10 7.10 8.38
N LYS A 180 1.35 6.66 8.18
CA LYS A 180 1.64 5.30 7.70
C LYS A 180 1.18 4.26 8.71
N GLN A 181 1.46 4.47 10.00
CA GLN A 181 1.04 3.58 11.08
C GLN A 181 -0.49 3.50 11.16
N ALA A 182 -1.18 4.64 11.03
CA ALA A 182 -2.64 4.72 11.08
C ALA A 182 -3.34 3.80 10.07
N LEU A 183 -2.74 3.55 8.91
CA LEU A 183 -3.27 2.63 7.90
C LEU A 183 -3.52 1.21 8.44
N SER A 184 -2.72 0.77 9.43
CA SER A 184 -2.85 -0.57 10.04
C SER A 184 -3.73 -0.58 11.29
N ILE A 185 -4.21 0.58 11.75
CA ILE A 185 -5.02 0.69 12.96
C ILE A 185 -6.49 0.43 12.63
N LYS A 186 -7.15 -0.37 13.47
CA LYS A 186 -8.60 -0.61 13.37
C LYS A 186 -9.38 0.66 13.69
N LEU A 187 -10.42 0.90 12.89
CA LEU A 187 -11.40 1.92 13.23
C LEU A 187 -12.11 1.53 14.54
N LYS A 188 -12.48 2.53 15.33
CA LYS A 188 -13.23 2.34 16.56
C LYS A 188 -14.47 1.49 16.28
N ASP A 189 -14.69 0.48 17.12
CA ASP A 189 -15.83 -0.44 17.07
C ASP A 189 -15.97 -1.21 15.73
N SER A 190 -14.87 -1.34 14.97
CA SER A 190 -14.83 -2.05 13.69
C SER A 190 -13.73 -3.12 13.67
N SER A 191 -13.92 -4.15 12.85
CA SER A 191 -12.85 -5.10 12.51
C SER A 191 -11.93 -4.59 11.41
N MET A 192 -12.36 -3.56 10.65
CA MET A 192 -11.60 -2.99 9.54
C MET A 192 -10.52 -2.04 10.04
N THR A 193 -9.35 -2.14 9.42
CA THR A 193 -8.27 -1.15 9.47
C THR A 193 -8.62 0.09 8.66
N LEU A 194 -7.91 1.19 8.91
CA LEU A 194 -8.04 2.40 8.10
C LEU A 194 -7.73 2.12 6.63
N ALA A 195 -6.72 1.30 6.31
CA ALA A 195 -6.38 0.91 4.95
C ALA A 195 -7.55 0.19 4.24
N GLU A 196 -8.23 -0.73 4.92
CA GLU A 196 -9.39 -1.45 4.38
C GLU A 196 -10.61 -0.54 4.19
N ALA A 197 -10.71 0.54 4.97
CA ALA A 197 -11.78 1.52 4.89
C ALA A 197 -11.51 2.64 3.86
N LEU A 198 -10.32 2.68 3.25
CA LEU A 198 -10.04 3.65 2.20
C LEU A 198 -10.97 3.37 1.01
N PRO A 199 -11.48 4.42 0.34
CA PRO A 199 -12.07 4.25 -0.98
C PRO A 199 -11.03 3.59 -1.90
N ALA A 200 -11.47 2.73 -2.82
CA ALA A 200 -10.58 2.15 -3.84
C ALA A 200 -9.68 3.26 -4.39
N SER A 201 -8.36 3.09 -4.21
CA SER A 201 -7.39 4.19 -4.26
C SER A 201 -7.51 5.01 -5.55
N ALA A 202 -7.70 6.32 -5.42
CA ALA A 202 -7.40 7.25 -6.50
C ALA A 202 -5.88 7.46 -6.56
N PRO A 203 -5.19 7.18 -7.68
CA PRO A 203 -3.74 7.37 -7.76
C PRO A 203 -3.34 8.85 -7.72
N ALA A 204 -2.13 9.12 -7.23
CA ALA A 204 -1.46 10.40 -7.34
C ALA A 204 -1.38 10.87 -8.80
N GLU A 205 -1.78 12.13 -9.08
CA GLU A 205 -1.65 12.85 -10.36
C GLU A 205 -1.62 11.95 -11.62
N THR A 206 -2.76 11.34 -11.95
CA THR A 206 -2.89 10.46 -13.12
C THR A 206 -2.72 11.22 -14.43
N LYS A 207 -1.95 10.66 -15.37
CA LYS A 207 -2.22 10.84 -16.80
C LYS A 207 -3.67 10.36 -17.03
N THR A 208 -4.54 11.25 -17.52
CA THR A 208 -6.00 11.07 -17.48
C THR A 208 -6.49 9.79 -18.15
N THR A 209 -5.87 9.35 -19.24
CA THR A 209 -6.25 8.13 -19.98
C THR A 209 -5.04 7.48 -20.64
N SER A 210 -4.97 6.15 -20.60
CA SER A 210 -4.00 5.35 -21.37
C SER A 210 -4.33 5.39 -22.88
N THR A 211 -3.33 5.22 -23.74
CA THR A 211 -3.56 5.10 -25.19
C THR A 211 -4.12 3.72 -25.52
N ASN A 212 -4.81 3.59 -26.66
CA ASN A 212 -5.26 2.27 -27.14
C ASN A 212 -4.09 1.29 -27.31
N ASP A 213 -2.93 1.75 -27.78
CA ASP A 213 -1.72 0.92 -27.86
C ASP A 213 -1.28 0.39 -26.49
N THR A 214 -1.42 1.21 -25.44
CA THR A 214 -1.12 0.80 -24.06
C THR A 214 -2.11 -0.27 -23.59
N LYS A 215 -3.40 -0.06 -23.84
CA LYS A 215 -4.46 -1.05 -23.50
C LYS A 215 -4.23 -2.38 -24.23
N ILE A 216 -3.91 -2.33 -25.52
CA ILE A 216 -3.58 -3.52 -26.32
C ILE A 216 -2.37 -4.25 -25.73
N ALA A 217 -1.28 -3.54 -25.42
CA ALA A 217 -0.08 -4.14 -24.83
C ALA A 217 -0.36 -4.78 -23.45
N ILE A 218 -1.21 -4.16 -22.63
CA ILE A 218 -1.66 -4.73 -21.34
C ILE A 218 -2.43 -6.04 -21.58
N LEU A 219 -3.36 -6.06 -22.53
CA LEU A 219 -4.16 -7.25 -22.86
C LEU A 219 -3.29 -8.37 -23.44
N GLU A 220 -2.33 -8.06 -24.31
CA GLU A 220 -1.40 -9.04 -24.88
C GLU A 220 -0.50 -9.68 -23.82
N ALA A 221 0.03 -8.87 -22.91
CA ALA A 221 0.82 -9.36 -21.79
C ALA A 221 -0.04 -10.25 -20.87
N ASN A 222 -1.25 -9.81 -20.51
CA ASN A 222 -2.17 -10.61 -19.70
C ASN A 222 -2.52 -11.96 -20.38
N LYS A 223 -2.86 -11.93 -21.67
CA LYS A 223 -3.14 -13.13 -22.48
C LYS A 223 -1.96 -14.10 -22.48
N SER A 224 -0.74 -13.59 -22.65
CA SER A 224 0.50 -14.40 -22.60
C SER A 224 0.70 -15.05 -21.23
N GLY A 225 0.31 -14.34 -20.16
CA GLY A 225 0.33 -14.88 -18.80
C GLY A 225 -0.65 -16.04 -18.61
N ILE A 226 -1.89 -15.87 -19.07
CA ILE A 226 -2.93 -16.92 -19.01
C ILE A 226 -2.53 -18.15 -19.82
N GLN A 227 -2.02 -17.95 -21.05
CA GLN A 227 -1.54 -19.05 -21.89
C GLN A 227 -0.40 -19.84 -21.23
N SER A 228 0.51 -19.14 -20.54
CA SER A 228 1.57 -19.78 -19.78
C SER A 228 0.99 -20.64 -18.65
N LEU A 229 0.01 -20.11 -17.91
CA LEU A 229 -0.65 -20.84 -16.83
C LEU A 229 -1.42 -22.08 -17.31
N GLN A 230 -2.14 -21.96 -18.44
CA GLN A 230 -2.86 -23.06 -19.09
C GLN A 230 -1.91 -24.17 -19.56
N ALA A 231 -0.74 -23.80 -20.08
CA ALA A 231 0.27 -24.78 -20.49
C ALA A 231 0.77 -25.61 -19.29
N GLY A 232 1.05 -24.96 -18.16
CA GLY A 232 1.42 -25.67 -16.91
C GLY A 232 0.32 -26.57 -16.37
N LEU A 233 -0.93 -26.11 -16.39
CA LEU A 233 -2.10 -26.90 -16.00
C LEU A 233 -2.26 -28.15 -16.87
N SER A 234 -2.10 -27.98 -18.19
CA SER A 234 -2.19 -29.08 -19.15
C SER A 234 -1.16 -30.16 -18.88
N LEU A 235 0.07 -29.78 -18.51
CA LEU A 235 1.10 -30.73 -18.11
C LEU A 235 0.71 -31.50 -16.84
N CYS A 236 0.12 -30.84 -15.85
CA CYS A 236 -0.32 -31.48 -14.61
C CYS A 236 -1.48 -32.46 -14.85
N LEU A 237 -2.45 -32.09 -15.71
CA LEU A 237 -3.55 -32.97 -16.09
C LEU A 237 -3.05 -34.20 -16.85
N ASN A 238 -2.19 -33.99 -17.86
CA ASN A 238 -1.61 -35.08 -18.63
C ASN A 238 -0.77 -36.02 -17.76
N SER A 239 -0.07 -35.50 -16.76
CA SER A 239 0.73 -36.34 -15.88
C SER A 239 -0.12 -37.19 -14.95
N LEU A 240 -1.23 -36.67 -14.42
CA LEU A 240 -2.19 -37.45 -13.64
C LEU A 240 -2.85 -38.55 -14.47
N ASN A 241 -3.23 -38.27 -15.72
CA ASN A 241 -3.77 -39.28 -16.63
C ASN A 241 -2.75 -40.36 -16.99
N TYR A 242 -1.48 -39.99 -17.17
CA TYR A 242 -0.43 -40.98 -17.41
C TYR A 242 -0.30 -41.98 -16.25
N LEU A 243 -0.49 -41.54 -15.01
CA LEU A 243 -0.42 -42.41 -13.84
C LEU A 243 -1.57 -43.43 -13.76
N SER A 244 -2.77 -43.07 -14.22
CA SER A 244 -3.91 -44.00 -14.19
C SER A 244 -3.74 -45.19 -15.13
N ASP A 245 -2.96 -44.99 -16.21
CA ASP A 245 -2.87 -45.93 -17.34
C ASP A 245 -1.50 -46.65 -17.40
N SER A 246 -0.59 -46.32 -16.49
CA SER A 246 0.80 -46.79 -16.53
C SER A 246 1.04 -48.05 -15.70
N ASN A 247 1.80 -48.99 -16.27
CA ASN A 247 2.35 -50.17 -15.58
C ASN A 247 3.78 -49.92 -15.02
N GLU A 248 4.25 -48.68 -15.04
CA GLU A 248 5.60 -48.33 -14.54
C GLU A 248 5.70 -48.45 -13.03
N SER A 249 6.91 -48.67 -12.53
CA SER A 249 7.19 -48.68 -11.08
C SER A 249 6.80 -47.37 -10.41
N TYR A 250 6.33 -47.44 -9.16
CA TYR A 250 6.02 -46.28 -8.34
C TYR A 250 7.16 -45.24 -8.29
N ALA A 251 8.42 -45.69 -8.23
CA ALA A 251 9.57 -44.80 -8.23
C ALA A 251 9.68 -43.98 -9.53
N TYR A 252 9.36 -44.58 -10.68
CA TYR A 252 9.37 -43.90 -11.99
C TYR A 252 8.21 -42.92 -12.11
N GLN A 253 7.03 -43.31 -11.65
CA GLN A 253 5.84 -42.46 -11.58
C GLN A 253 6.08 -41.19 -10.76
N ILE A 254 6.70 -41.33 -9.58
CA ILE A 254 7.05 -40.18 -8.74
C ILE A 254 8.11 -39.29 -9.39
N ALA A 255 9.16 -39.87 -10.00
CA ALA A 255 10.17 -39.09 -10.71
C ALA A 255 9.57 -38.28 -11.87
N TYR A 256 8.61 -38.86 -12.59
CA TYR A 256 7.86 -38.19 -13.65
C TYR A 256 7.04 -37.01 -13.12
N LEU A 257 6.32 -37.19 -12.02
CA LEU A 257 5.57 -36.11 -11.37
C LEU A 257 6.47 -34.97 -10.89
N VAL A 258 7.62 -35.27 -10.29
CA VAL A 258 8.58 -34.25 -9.82
C VAL A 258 9.10 -33.43 -11.00
N LYS A 259 9.37 -34.06 -12.14
CA LYS A 259 9.76 -33.37 -13.37
C LYS A 259 8.63 -32.46 -13.90
N THR A 260 7.40 -32.95 -13.90
CA THR A 260 6.23 -32.15 -14.29
C THR A 260 6.03 -30.94 -13.37
N PHE A 261 6.25 -31.10 -12.06
CA PHE A 261 6.19 -29.98 -11.11
C PHE A 261 7.20 -28.89 -11.49
N GLN A 262 8.44 -29.26 -11.79
CA GLN A 262 9.47 -28.29 -12.19
C GLN A 262 9.06 -27.49 -13.43
N TYR A 263 8.47 -28.15 -14.43
CA TYR A 263 7.95 -27.46 -15.61
C TYR A 263 6.77 -26.54 -15.29
N ASP A 264 5.77 -26.99 -14.53
CA ASP A 264 4.64 -26.14 -14.13
C ASP A 264 5.12 -24.89 -13.36
N GLN A 265 6.13 -25.03 -12.50
CA GLN A 265 6.74 -23.89 -11.80
C GLN A 265 7.40 -22.89 -12.76
N GLU A 266 8.03 -23.34 -13.85
CA GLU A 266 8.54 -22.44 -14.90
C GLU A 266 7.42 -21.71 -15.62
N TYR A 267 6.31 -22.39 -15.91
CA TYR A 267 5.12 -21.77 -16.52
C TYR A 267 4.46 -20.76 -15.59
N ILE A 268 4.37 -21.03 -14.28
CA ILE A 268 3.88 -20.08 -13.29
C ILE A 268 4.79 -18.83 -13.23
N ARG A 269 6.12 -19.01 -13.24
CA ARG A 269 7.06 -17.87 -13.30
C ARG A 269 6.87 -17.03 -14.56
N LYS A 270 6.67 -17.66 -15.73
CA LYS A 270 6.37 -16.97 -16.99
C LYS A 270 5.05 -16.21 -16.90
N ALA A 271 4.02 -16.81 -16.31
CA ALA A 271 2.73 -16.16 -16.10
C ALA A 271 2.87 -14.88 -15.26
N ILE A 272 3.52 -14.99 -14.10
CA ILE A 272 3.79 -13.87 -13.20
C ILE A 272 4.63 -12.77 -13.89
N GLY A 273 5.66 -13.16 -14.65
CA GLY A 273 6.48 -12.21 -15.41
C GLY A 273 5.65 -11.38 -16.40
N ASN A 274 4.77 -12.03 -17.15
CA ASN A 274 3.86 -11.36 -18.08
C ASN A 274 2.87 -10.44 -17.36
N TRP A 275 2.30 -10.86 -16.23
CA TRP A 275 1.41 -10.00 -15.44
C TRP A 275 2.13 -8.81 -14.82
N ASN A 276 3.38 -8.96 -14.38
CA ASN A 276 4.20 -7.84 -13.91
C ASN A 276 4.50 -6.83 -15.03
N THR A 277 4.73 -7.31 -16.26
CA THR A 277 4.82 -6.44 -17.44
C THR A 277 3.51 -5.67 -17.66
N ALA A 278 2.36 -6.35 -17.59
CA ALA A 278 1.05 -5.71 -17.71
C ALA A 278 0.79 -4.67 -16.60
N ILE A 279 1.13 -4.97 -15.34
CA ILE A 279 1.04 -4.04 -14.20
C ILE A 279 1.89 -2.80 -14.43
N THR A 280 3.10 -2.99 -14.96
CA THR A 280 4.01 -1.88 -15.29
C THR A 280 3.41 -0.98 -16.37
N LEU A 281 2.83 -1.59 -17.42
CA LEU A 281 2.17 -0.86 -18.50
C LEU A 281 0.91 -0.12 -18.03
N CYS A 282 0.20 -0.65 -17.02
CA CYS A 282 -0.93 0.05 -16.41
C CYS A 282 -0.52 1.39 -15.82
N GLY A 283 0.72 1.54 -15.34
CA GLY A 283 1.23 2.80 -14.79
C GLY A 283 0.28 3.45 -13.79
N ASP A 284 0.16 4.77 -13.88
CA ASP A 284 -0.75 5.59 -13.07
C ASP A 284 -1.90 6.14 -13.94
N TYR A 285 -2.35 5.39 -14.96
CA TYR A 285 -3.51 5.78 -15.76
C TYR A 285 -4.80 5.41 -15.04
N SER A 286 -5.75 6.35 -14.92
CA SER A 286 -6.98 6.12 -14.14
C SER A 286 -7.83 4.96 -14.69
N ASP A 287 -7.88 4.82 -16.01
CA ASP A 287 -8.67 3.83 -16.76
C ASP A 287 -8.08 2.41 -16.72
N THR A 288 -6.85 2.24 -16.21
CA THR A 288 -6.18 0.93 -16.11
C THR A 288 -6.07 0.41 -14.68
N GLN A 289 -6.42 1.20 -13.66
CA GLN A 289 -6.17 0.82 -12.26
C GLN A 289 -6.94 -0.42 -11.82
N LEU A 290 -8.15 -0.62 -12.32
CA LEU A 290 -8.92 -1.83 -12.03
C LEU A 290 -8.21 -3.09 -12.58
N MET A 291 -7.69 -3.02 -13.80
CA MET A 291 -6.88 -4.10 -14.38
C MET A 291 -5.59 -4.32 -13.57
N LYS A 292 -4.90 -3.24 -13.16
CA LYS A 292 -3.70 -3.30 -12.33
C LYS A 292 -3.96 -4.06 -11.02
N GLN A 293 -5.06 -3.75 -10.35
CA GLN A 293 -5.47 -4.42 -9.10
C GLN A 293 -5.73 -5.92 -9.32
N TYR A 294 -6.45 -6.29 -10.39
CA TYR A 294 -6.69 -7.70 -10.71
C TYR A 294 -5.41 -8.47 -11.00
N LEU A 295 -4.50 -7.89 -11.79
CA LEU A 295 -3.21 -8.49 -12.09
C LEU A 295 -2.36 -8.69 -10.83
N GLN A 296 -2.37 -7.72 -9.91
CA GLN A 296 -1.67 -7.82 -8.62
C GLN A 296 -2.22 -8.97 -7.76
N GLN A 297 -3.54 -9.18 -7.75
CA GLN A 297 -4.16 -10.32 -7.06
C GLN A 297 -3.72 -11.65 -7.67
N LEU A 298 -3.64 -11.74 -9.00
CA LEU A 298 -3.14 -12.94 -9.69
C LEU A 298 -1.68 -13.22 -9.35
N VAL A 299 -0.82 -12.20 -9.43
CA VAL A 299 0.60 -12.32 -9.05
C VAL A 299 0.72 -12.81 -7.61
N SER A 300 0.00 -12.20 -6.66
CA SER A 300 0.04 -12.62 -5.25
C SER A 300 -0.36 -14.09 -5.08
N ARG A 301 -1.49 -14.50 -5.68
CA ARG A 301 -2.01 -15.88 -5.59
C ARG A 301 -0.99 -16.88 -6.14
N PHE A 302 -0.38 -16.61 -7.28
CA PHE A 302 0.54 -17.56 -7.93
C PHE A 302 1.97 -17.49 -7.39
N SER A 303 2.39 -16.38 -6.79
CA SER A 303 3.64 -16.30 -6.01
C SER A 303 3.61 -17.23 -4.80
N GLN A 304 2.45 -17.42 -4.16
CA GLN A 304 2.30 -18.42 -3.08
C GLN A 304 2.55 -19.84 -3.60
N ALA A 305 2.07 -20.17 -4.80
CA ALA A 305 2.32 -21.49 -5.41
C ALA A 305 3.81 -21.75 -5.72
N LEU A 306 4.62 -20.70 -5.91
CA LEU A 306 6.07 -20.82 -6.10
C LEU A 306 6.84 -21.11 -4.80
N SER A 307 6.21 -20.93 -3.63
CA SER A 307 6.84 -21.20 -2.34
C SER A 307 6.78 -22.68 -1.94
N TYR A 308 6.06 -23.50 -2.70
CA TYR A 308 5.85 -24.90 -2.37
C TYR A 308 7.14 -25.72 -2.55
N THR A 309 7.59 -26.38 -1.48
CA THR A 309 8.73 -27.30 -1.55
C THR A 309 8.21 -28.70 -1.87
N ILE A 310 8.55 -29.20 -3.06
CA ILE A 310 8.15 -30.53 -3.51
C ILE A 310 9.11 -31.60 -2.98
N THR A 311 8.54 -32.74 -2.63
CA THR A 311 9.23 -33.97 -2.26
C THR A 311 8.56 -35.13 -3.00
N PRO A 312 9.22 -36.29 -3.12
CA PRO A 312 8.59 -37.52 -3.60
C PRO A 312 7.24 -37.82 -2.93
N ASP A 313 7.09 -37.49 -1.64
CA ASP A 313 5.90 -37.86 -0.85
C ASP A 313 4.70 -36.92 -1.07
N ASN A 314 4.94 -35.65 -1.44
CA ASN A 314 3.87 -34.65 -1.56
C ASN A 314 3.56 -34.21 -2.99
N VAL A 315 4.28 -34.73 -3.99
CA VAL A 315 4.13 -34.28 -5.38
C VAL A 315 2.75 -34.60 -5.95
N LEU A 316 2.15 -35.72 -5.57
CA LEU A 316 0.80 -36.09 -6.02
C LEU A 316 -0.27 -35.15 -5.46
N GLU A 317 -0.10 -34.69 -4.21
CA GLU A 317 -1.01 -33.74 -3.57
C GLU A 317 -0.94 -32.38 -4.25
N TYR A 318 0.28 -31.91 -4.58
CA TYR A 318 0.46 -30.70 -5.38
C TYR A 318 -0.28 -30.80 -6.72
N MET A 319 -0.16 -31.91 -7.45
CA MET A 319 -0.81 -32.05 -8.76
C MET A 319 -2.33 -31.93 -8.64
N LYS A 320 -2.93 -32.58 -7.64
CA LYS A 320 -4.37 -32.49 -7.37
C LYS A 320 -4.81 -31.08 -6.98
N PHE A 321 -4.03 -30.42 -6.13
CA PHE A 321 -4.27 -29.02 -5.78
C PHE A 321 -4.20 -28.12 -7.02
N ARG A 322 -3.16 -28.29 -7.84
CA ARG A 322 -2.91 -27.48 -9.03
C ARG A 322 -3.99 -27.65 -10.09
N THR A 323 -4.54 -28.85 -10.24
CA THR A 323 -5.63 -29.13 -11.19
C THR A 323 -7.02 -28.77 -10.67
N ALA A 324 -7.18 -28.58 -9.35
CA ALA A 324 -8.39 -28.01 -8.76
C ALA A 324 -8.48 -26.48 -8.93
N LEU A 325 -7.37 -25.81 -9.26
CA LEU A 325 -7.37 -24.39 -9.62
C LEU A 325 -7.89 -24.26 -11.07
N THR A 326 -9.18 -23.95 -11.23
CA THR A 326 -9.78 -23.70 -12.54
C THR A 326 -9.29 -22.37 -13.11
N THR A 327 -9.09 -22.32 -14.43
CA THR A 327 -8.80 -21.09 -15.18
C THR A 327 -10.06 -20.22 -15.37
N ASP A 328 -11.23 -20.81 -15.20
CA ASP A 328 -12.54 -20.21 -15.46
C ASP A 328 -12.80 -18.97 -14.57
N ASP A 329 -12.34 -19.00 -13.31
CA ASP A 329 -12.42 -17.85 -12.39
C ASP A 329 -11.52 -16.67 -12.81
N ILE A 330 -10.45 -16.96 -13.58
CA ILE A 330 -9.48 -15.96 -14.06
C ILE A 330 -10.02 -15.30 -15.33
N GLU A 331 -10.61 -16.09 -16.23
CA GLU A 331 -11.13 -15.61 -17.53
C GLU A 331 -12.41 -14.76 -17.35
N ALA A 332 -13.37 -15.20 -16.52
CA ALA A 332 -14.65 -14.51 -16.34
C ALA A 332 -14.52 -13.09 -15.74
N LYS A 333 -13.50 -12.83 -14.92
CA LYS A 333 -13.26 -11.49 -14.35
C LYS A 333 -12.61 -10.53 -15.34
N ILE A 334 -11.91 -11.04 -16.35
CA ILE A 334 -11.20 -10.26 -17.35
C ILE A 334 -12.13 -9.88 -18.50
N GLU A 335 -13.05 -10.75 -18.90
CA GLU A 335 -14.07 -10.45 -19.92
C GLU A 335 -14.86 -9.19 -19.54
N ASN A 336 -15.26 -9.06 -18.27
CA ASN A 336 -15.97 -7.87 -17.77
C ASN A 336 -15.14 -6.57 -17.90
N VAL A 337 -13.81 -6.63 -17.76
CA VAL A 337 -12.92 -5.46 -17.92
C VAL A 337 -12.71 -5.16 -19.41
N MET A 338 -12.55 -6.20 -20.23
CA MET A 338 -12.40 -6.07 -21.68
C MET A 338 -13.64 -5.47 -22.33
N ASP A 339 -14.83 -5.88 -21.92
CA ASP A 339 -16.10 -5.34 -22.43
C ASP A 339 -16.21 -3.83 -22.19
N SER A 340 -15.75 -3.36 -21.03
CA SER A 340 -15.72 -1.92 -20.73
C SER A 340 -14.76 -1.14 -21.64
N TRP A 341 -13.58 -1.70 -21.94
CA TRP A 341 -12.60 -1.06 -22.82
C TRP A 341 -12.99 -1.11 -24.30
N VAL A 342 -13.70 -2.15 -24.72
CA VAL A 342 -14.22 -2.29 -26.09
C VAL A 342 -15.38 -1.32 -26.32
N ILE A 343 -16.29 -1.18 -25.35
CA ILE A 343 -17.39 -0.20 -25.41
C ILE A 343 -16.83 1.23 -25.50
N ASP A 344 -15.81 1.57 -24.71
CA ASP A 344 -15.17 2.89 -24.73
C ASP A 344 -14.39 3.18 -26.02
N ALA A 345 -13.94 2.16 -26.75
CA ALA A 345 -13.23 2.32 -28.02
C ALA A 345 -14.17 2.45 -29.24
N ILE A 346 -15.43 2.03 -29.10
CA ILE A 346 -16.46 2.06 -30.15
C ILE A 346 -17.27 3.37 -30.12
N ASN A 347 -17.38 4.02 -28.95
CA ASN A 347 -18.07 5.30 -28.76
C ASN A 347 -17.15 6.51 -28.98
#